data_AF-A0A450WS57-F1
#
_entry.id   AF-A0A450WS57-F1
#
_cell.length_a   1.000
_cell.length_b   1.000
_cell.length_c   1.000
_cell.angle_alpha   90.00
_cell.angle_beta   90.00
_cell.angle_gamma   90.00
#
_symmetry.space_group_name_H-M   'P 1'
#
loop_
_entity.id
_entity.type
_entity.pdbx_description
1 polymer ?
#
loop_
_entity_poly.entity_id
_entity_poly.type
_entity_poly.pdbx_seq_one_letter_code
_entity_poly.pdbx_strand_id
1 'polypeptide(L)'
;MVKQARTGNGFHSHLTGLMFAAREQGIPLPNLFTDASFHTFSTVTLSTTHPNPTPGVDGIGFGPVSERCIGVSYFVFENEIIWFQLGRVRYQKNKNSGKTDECAKIRPLSISARSANMFR
;
A
#
# COMPACT_ATOMS: atom_id res chain seq x y z
N MET A 1 8.33 -13.91 -8.76
CA MET A 1 8.05 -13.05 -7.59
C MET A 1 6.76 -13.43 -6.86
N VAL A 2 5.55 -13.29 -7.43
CA VAL A 2 4.28 -13.55 -6.71
C VAL A 2 4.20 -14.95 -6.09
N LYS A 3 4.58 -15.99 -6.85
CA LYS A 3 4.62 -17.38 -6.34
C LYS A 3 5.52 -17.52 -5.11
N GLN A 4 6.71 -16.94 -5.14
CA GLN A 4 7.68 -17.00 -4.04
C GLN A 4 7.19 -16.24 -2.81
N ALA A 5 6.65 -15.03 -3.01
CA ALA A 5 6.08 -14.24 -1.93
C ALA A 5 4.92 -15.00 -1.25
N ARG A 6 4.04 -15.65 -2.04
CA ARG A 6 2.93 -16.44 -1.51
C ARG A 6 3.38 -17.67 -0.72
N THR A 7 4.50 -18.29 -1.10
CA THR A 7 5.07 -19.44 -0.38
C THR A 7 6.02 -19.04 0.75
N GLY A 8 6.00 -17.77 1.19
CA GLY A 8 6.85 -17.28 2.28
C GLY A 8 8.31 -17.00 1.89
N ASN A 9 8.71 -17.24 0.65
CA ASN A 9 10.06 -16.98 0.13
C ASN A 9 10.24 -15.53 -0.34
N GLY A 10 9.51 -14.60 0.27
CA GLY A 10 9.62 -13.16 0.00
C GLY A 10 10.70 -12.52 0.87
N PHE A 11 11.54 -11.66 0.29
CA PHE A 11 12.62 -11.01 1.02
C PHE A 11 12.13 -9.98 2.05
N HIS A 12 10.96 -9.36 1.86
CA HIS A 12 10.48 -8.28 2.72
C HIS A 12 10.29 -8.77 4.16
N SER A 13 9.53 -9.86 4.35
CA SER A 13 9.30 -10.46 5.66
C SER A 13 10.60 -10.96 6.31
N HIS A 14 11.55 -11.48 5.53
CA HIS A 14 12.85 -11.90 6.04
C HIS A 14 13.67 -10.71 6.58
N LEU A 15 13.76 -9.61 5.82
CA LEU A 15 14.48 -8.41 6.23
C LEU A 15 13.83 -7.76 7.46
N THR A 16 12.49 -7.69 7.48
CA THR A 16 11.74 -7.20 8.63
C THR A 16 11.99 -8.06 9.86
N GLY A 17 11.98 -9.39 9.73
CA GLY A 17 12.26 -10.32 10.83
C GLY A 17 13.67 -10.15 11.40
N LEU A 18 14.68 -10.03 10.54
CA LEU A 18 16.06 -9.77 10.97
C LEU A 18 16.19 -8.43 11.71
N MET A 19 15.52 -7.39 11.23
CA MET A 19 15.53 -6.07 11.86
C MET A 19 14.91 -6.11 13.26
N PHE A 20 13.78 -6.79 13.44
CA PHE A 20 13.15 -6.96 14.75
C PHE A 20 13.98 -7.86 15.68
N ALA A 21 14.51 -8.98 15.19
CA ALA A 21 15.37 -9.86 15.99
C ALA A 21 16.63 -9.14 16.50
N ALA A 22 17.26 -8.32 15.66
CA ALA A 22 18.41 -7.51 16.06
C ALA A 22 18.05 -6.52 17.18
N ARG A 23 16.88 -5.89 17.08
CA ARG A 23 16.36 -4.97 18.11
C ARG A 23 16.03 -5.68 19.42
N GLU A 24 15.39 -6.84 19.35
CA GLU A 24 15.03 -7.65 20.53
C GLU A 24 16.27 -8.15 21.27
N GLN A 25 17.32 -8.52 20.55
CA GLN A 25 18.58 -8.96 21.13
C GLN A 25 19.47 -7.80 21.62
N GLY A 26 19.08 -6.56 21.37
CA GLY A 26 19.89 -5.38 21.73
C GLY A 26 21.22 -5.29 20.97
N ILE A 27 21.37 -6.01 19.85
CA ILE A 27 22.56 -5.93 19.02
C ILE A 27 22.50 -4.69 18.11
N PRO A 28 23.64 -4.07 17.78
CA PRO A 28 23.66 -2.93 16.89
C PRO A 28 23.05 -3.29 15.53
N LEU A 29 22.15 -2.44 15.05
CA LEU A 29 21.48 -2.65 13.76
C LEU A 29 22.53 -2.63 12.64
N PRO A 30 22.58 -3.65 11.76
CA PRO A 30 23.51 -3.64 10.63
C PRO A 30 23.35 -2.40 9.76
N ASN A 31 24.46 -1.90 9.21
CA ASN A 31 24.49 -0.71 8.34
C ASN A 31 23.51 -0.78 7.17
N LEU A 32 23.17 -1.99 6.70
CA LEU A 32 22.14 -2.23 5.69
C LEU A 32 20.82 -1.53 6.03
N PHE A 33 20.36 -1.61 7.29
CA PHE A 33 19.07 -1.09 7.70
C PHE A 33 19.07 0.42 7.94
N THR A 34 20.25 1.03 8.08
CA THR A 34 20.41 2.49 8.20
C THR A 34 20.69 3.18 6.87
N ASP A 35 20.95 2.41 5.81
CA ASP A 35 21.28 2.96 4.50
C ASP A 35 20.06 3.64 3.83
N ALA A 36 20.32 4.70 3.08
CA ALA A 36 19.29 5.45 2.36
C ALA A 36 18.56 4.58 1.31
N SER A 37 19.25 3.59 0.74
CA SER A 37 18.65 2.65 -0.21
C SER A 37 17.62 1.76 0.46
N PHE A 38 17.90 1.29 1.68
CA PHE A 38 16.94 0.50 2.46
C PHE A 38 15.73 1.33 2.88
N HIS A 39 15.94 2.60 3.25
CA HIS A 39 14.83 3.52 3.52
C HIS A 39 13.94 3.72 2.28
N THR A 40 14.54 3.92 1.11
CA THR A 40 13.80 4.07 -0.15
C THR A 40 13.03 2.80 -0.50
N PHE A 41 13.68 1.65 -0.38
CA PHE A 41 13.10 0.33 -0.64
C PHE A 41 11.94 -0.01 0.31
N SER A 42 12.05 0.33 1.58
CA SER A 42 11.02 0.05 2.61
C SER A 42 9.87 1.07 2.58
N THR A 43 10.05 2.21 1.92
CA THR A 43 9.01 3.23 1.77
C THR A 43 8.02 2.85 0.66
N VAL A 44 6.80 2.48 1.06
CA VAL A 44 5.72 2.19 0.10
C VAL A 44 5.09 3.50 -0.39
N THR A 45 5.29 3.80 -1.68
CA THR A 45 4.67 4.95 -2.38
C THR A 45 3.43 4.56 -3.18
N LEU A 46 3.31 3.28 -3.54
CA LEU A 46 2.15 2.69 -4.18
C LEU A 46 1.83 1.39 -3.46
N SER A 47 0.71 1.37 -2.75
CA SER A 47 0.21 0.16 -2.10
C SER A 47 -0.93 -0.39 -2.94
N THR A 48 -0.87 -1.68 -3.29
CA THR A 48 -1.86 -2.32 -4.16
C THR A 48 -2.45 -3.56 -3.53
N THR A 49 -3.74 -3.81 -3.75
CA THR A 49 -4.37 -5.09 -3.40
C THR A 49 -5.27 -5.58 -4.52
N HIS A 50 -5.27 -6.90 -4.71
CA HIS A 50 -6.17 -7.61 -5.62
C HIS A 50 -6.89 -8.69 -4.83
N PRO A 51 -8.06 -8.39 -4.26
CA PRO A 51 -8.86 -9.39 -3.58
C PRO A 51 -9.56 -10.27 -4.60
N ASN A 52 -9.80 -11.52 -4.24
CA ASN A 52 -10.68 -12.39 -5.02
C ASN A 52 -12.09 -11.76 -5.03
N PRO A 53 -12.72 -11.61 -6.22
CA PRO A 53 -14.09 -11.14 -6.29
C PRO A 53 -15.01 -12.01 -5.42
N THR A 54 -15.69 -11.37 -4.47
CA THR A 54 -16.58 -12.03 -3.52
C THR A 54 -18.02 -11.64 -3.83
N PRO A 55 -18.96 -12.60 -3.98
CA PRO A 55 -20.36 -12.27 -4.24
C PRO A 55 -20.92 -11.30 -3.18
N GLY A 56 -21.54 -10.21 -3.64
CA GLY A 56 -22.09 -9.17 -2.76
C GLY A 56 -21.09 -8.10 -2.30
N VAL A 57 -19.85 -8.12 -2.79
CA VAL A 57 -18.84 -7.08 -2.52
C VAL A 57 -18.50 -6.33 -3.80
N ASP A 58 -18.98 -5.09 -3.91
CA ASP A 58 -18.80 -4.25 -5.11
C ASP A 58 -17.46 -3.50 -5.15
N GLY A 59 -16.71 -3.49 -4.03
CA GLY A 59 -15.44 -2.79 -3.92
C GLY A 59 -14.76 -3.07 -2.58
N ILE A 60 -13.43 -3.06 -2.59
CA ILE A 60 -12.62 -3.02 -1.38
C ILE A 60 -11.71 -1.81 -1.49
N GLY A 61 -11.73 -0.91 -0.51
CA GLY A 61 -10.87 0.25 -0.44
C GLY A 61 -10.05 0.24 0.84
N PHE A 62 -8.83 0.77 0.77
CA PHE A 62 -7.99 0.97 1.94
C PHE A 62 -7.27 2.31 1.85
N GLY A 63 -6.93 2.87 3.02
CA GLY A 63 -6.18 4.12 3.11
C GLY A 63 -4.73 3.94 2.67
N PRO A 64 -4.06 5.01 2.20
CA PRO A 64 -2.63 4.97 1.93
C PRO A 64 -1.83 4.73 3.23
N VAL A 65 -0.72 4.00 3.12
CA VAL A 65 0.16 3.64 4.27
C VAL A 65 1.11 4.77 4.69
N SER A 66 1.22 5.83 3.90
CA SER A 66 1.99 7.03 4.21
C SER A 66 1.42 8.24 3.48
N GLU A 67 1.82 9.46 3.85
CA GLU A 67 1.37 10.70 3.20
C GLU A 67 1.70 10.76 1.70
N ARG A 68 2.81 10.10 1.32
CA ARG A 68 3.30 10.04 -0.06
C ARG A 68 2.78 8.81 -0.80
N CYS A 69 1.98 7.96 -0.14
CA CYS A 69 1.45 6.74 -0.70
C CYS A 69 0.13 6.96 -1.43
N ILE A 70 -0.08 6.21 -2.51
CA ILE A 70 -1.38 6.01 -3.15
C ILE A 70 -1.82 4.57 -2.86
N GLY A 71 -3.03 4.40 -2.33
CA GLY A 71 -3.66 3.09 -2.19
C GLY A 71 -4.49 2.78 -3.44
N VAL A 72 -4.26 1.62 -4.05
CA VAL A 72 -5.00 1.15 -5.22
C VAL A 72 -5.53 -0.24 -4.95
N SER A 73 -6.84 -0.40 -5.01
CA SER A 73 -7.47 -1.72 -4.97
C SER A 73 -8.15 -2.00 -6.29
N TYR A 74 -8.09 -3.24 -6.74
CA TYR A 74 -8.77 -3.63 -7.97
C TYR A 74 -9.32 -5.04 -7.99
N PHE A 75 -10.47 -5.19 -8.66
CA PHE A 75 -11.03 -6.48 -9.04
C PHE A 75 -10.79 -6.77 -10.50
N VAL A 76 -10.50 -8.03 -10.79
CA VAL A 76 -10.42 -8.55 -12.16
C VAL A 76 -11.55 -9.55 -12.30
N PHE A 77 -12.51 -9.24 -13.18
CA PHE A 77 -13.60 -10.13 -13.54
C PHE A 77 -13.29 -10.82 -14.87
N GLU A 78 -13.77 -12.04 -15.08
CA GLU A 78 -13.51 -12.85 -16.28
C GLU A 78 -13.82 -12.11 -17.59
N ASN A 79 -14.82 -11.22 -17.58
CA ASN A 79 -15.28 -10.45 -18.75
C ASN A 79 -14.73 -9.01 -18.81
N GLU A 80 -13.43 -8.83 -18.58
CA GLU A 80 -12.66 -7.57 -18.76
C GLU A 80 -12.93 -6.41 -17.82
N ILE A 81 -13.86 -6.50 -16.87
CA ILE A 81 -14.12 -5.35 -16.01
C ILE A 81 -13.03 -5.26 -14.94
N ILE A 82 -12.19 -4.24 -15.04
CA ILE A 82 -11.27 -3.87 -13.97
C ILE A 82 -11.86 -2.70 -13.19
N TRP A 83 -12.28 -2.96 -11.97
CA TRP A 83 -12.75 -1.92 -11.06
C TRP A 83 -11.59 -1.40 -10.26
N PHE A 84 -11.31 -0.10 -10.31
CA PHE A 84 -10.27 0.52 -9.49
C PHE A 84 -10.87 1.39 -8.40
N GLN A 85 -10.36 1.22 -7.19
CA GLN A 85 -10.62 2.12 -6.08
C GLN A 85 -9.30 2.78 -5.67
N LEU A 86 -9.22 4.10 -5.85
CA LEU A 86 -8.06 4.89 -5.48
C LEU A 86 -8.32 5.61 -4.14
N GLY A 87 -7.42 5.36 -3.20
CA GLY A 87 -7.33 6.05 -1.92
C GLY A 87 -6.13 6.99 -1.91
N ARG A 88 -6.39 8.30 -1.72
CA ARG A 88 -5.34 9.28 -1.41
C ARG A 88 -5.78 10.14 -0.24
N VAL A 89 -4.90 10.32 0.73
CA VAL A 89 -5.12 11.24 1.84
C VAL A 89 -4.56 12.60 1.44
N ARG A 90 -5.33 13.67 1.67
CA ARG A 90 -4.81 15.03 1.67
C ARG A 90 -4.76 15.51 3.11
N TYR A 91 -3.56 15.65 3.66
CA TYR A 91 -3.36 16.37 4.91
C TYR A 91 -3.56 17.86 4.64
N GLN A 92 -4.60 18.46 5.24
CA GLN A 92 -4.78 19.91 5.25
C GLN A 92 -4.12 20.46 6.51
N LYS A 93 -3.06 21.25 6.35
CA LYS A 93 -2.45 21.97 7.47
C LYS A 93 -3.46 23.01 7.97
N ASN A 94 -4.00 22.83 9.18
CA ASN A 94 -4.90 23.80 9.78
C ASN A 94 -4.12 25.10 10.08
N LYS A 95 -4.62 26.25 9.60
CA LYS A 95 -3.97 27.57 9.77
C LYS A 95 -4.11 28.14 11.19
N ASN A 96 -4.86 27.50 12.08
CA ASN A 96 -5.06 27.95 13.45
C ASN A 96 -4.17 27.16 14.43
N SER A 97 -3.10 27.82 14.87
CA SER A 97 -2.00 27.32 15.71
C SER A 97 -2.36 27.15 17.20
N GLY A 98 -3.48 26.51 17.52
CA GLY A 98 -3.95 26.35 18.90
C GLY A 98 -4.20 24.91 19.36
N LYS A 99 -4.60 24.01 18.45
CA LYS A 99 -4.83 22.59 18.72
C LYS A 99 -4.51 21.80 17.45
N THR A 100 -3.48 20.96 17.53
CA THR A 100 -3.12 20.02 16.47
C THR A 100 -4.08 18.84 16.48
N ASP A 101 -5.32 19.08 16.03
CA ASP A 101 -6.25 18.00 15.69
C ASP A 101 -5.99 17.64 14.22
N GLU A 102 -5.14 16.63 14.02
CA GLU A 102 -4.69 16.16 12.71
C GLU A 102 -5.81 15.36 12.02
N CYS A 103 -6.73 16.06 11.34
CA CYS A 103 -7.85 15.42 10.66
C CYS A 103 -7.47 14.99 9.24
N ALA A 104 -7.17 13.70 9.05
CA ALA A 104 -6.97 13.11 7.73
C ALA A 104 -8.31 12.98 6.98
N LYS A 105 -8.50 13.75 5.90
CA LYS A 105 -9.65 13.59 4.99
C LYS A 105 -9.30 12.59 3.89
N ILE A 106 -9.87 11.39 3.97
CA ILE A 106 -9.82 10.39 2.90
C ILE A 106 -10.91 10.75 1.87
N ARG A 107 -10.52 10.93 0.61
CA ARG A 107 -11.48 10.98 -0.51
C ARG A 107 -11.34 9.70 -1.32
N PRO A 108 -12.30 8.75 -1.26
CA PRO A 108 -12.32 7.65 -2.19
C PRO A 108 -12.64 8.20 -3.58
N LEU A 109 -11.75 8.01 -4.55
CA LEU A 109 -12.08 8.14 -5.97
C LEU A 109 -12.29 6.73 -6.51
N SER A 110 -13.55 6.35 -6.70
CA SER A 110 -13.92 5.19 -7.50
C SER A 110 -13.87 5.60 -8.97
N ILE A 111 -12.92 5.06 -9.73
CA ILE A 111 -12.87 5.24 -11.18
C ILE A 111 -13.20 3.87 -11.77
N SER A 112 -14.41 3.74 -12.32
CA SER A 112 -14.75 2.60 -13.17
C SER A 112 -14.14 2.87 -14.54
N ALA A 113 -12.98 2.27 -14.82
CA ALA A 113 -12.43 2.24 -16.17
C ALA A 113 -13.06 1.02 -16.87
N ARG A 114 -14.03 1.25 -17.77
CA ARG A 114 -14.43 0.21 -18.72
C ARG A 114 -13.26 0.01 -19.69
N SER A 115 -12.67 -1.18 -19.70
CA SER A 115 -11.79 -1.62 -20.77
C SER A 115 -12.54 -1.42 -22.10
N ALA A 116 -12.04 -0.51 -22.94
CA ALA A 116 -12.33 -0.57 -24.36
C ALA A 116 -11.22 -1.45 -24.95
N ASN A 117 -11.58 -2.69 -25.33
CA ASN A 117 -10.79 -3.67 -26.08
C ASN A 117 -9.40 -3.18 -26.51
N MET A 118 -8.38 -3.45 -25.69
CA MET A 118 -7.00 -3.03 -25.98
C MET A 118 -6.08 -4.19 -26.40
N PHE A 119 -6.66 -5.33 -26.79
CA PHE A 119 -5.94 -6.40 -27.49
C PHE A 119 -6.81 -6.95 -28.63
N ARG A 120 -6.57 -6.48 -29.84
CA ARG A 120 -6.94 -7.15 -31.09
C ARG A 120 -5.71 -7.23 -31.97
#